data_AF-A0ABD2P9B4-F1
#
_entry.id   AF-A0ABD2P9B4-F1
#
_cell.length_a   1.000
_cell.length_b   1.000
_cell.length_c   1.000
_cell.angle_alpha   90.00
_cell.angle_beta   90.00
_cell.angle_gamma   90.00
#
_symmetry.space_group_name_H-M   'P 1'
#
loop_
_entity.id
_entity.type
_entity.pdbx_description
1 polymer ?
#
loop_
_entity_poly.entity_id
_entity_poly.type
_entity_poly.pdbx_seq_one_letter_code
_entity_poly.pdbx_strand_id
1 'polypeptide(L)'
;MKTCGNCSSNRSPKLKKSSADHDPKDCGHRLKSRLIHQRPKKPTESKDLVIVYHNDQVRDLIVPERNPTDLAGIWPKSEFNRLQKQSRVITLEEKKAMIAEMEKTKQDEIHASEMRKEALSKAQIQQDPTIGSKLTTVEHDAKCKSEYLLQRSHELLNEQDDRVKAANCIILATKCRAIRNAQIMEKELIKKQLQQESRRLDGMMEQARQDALKKDEKRAQLEEQKIKGNFILVYMKYVFANTDSDTDH
;
A
#
# COMPACT_ATOMS: atom_id res chain seq x y z
N MET A 1 -1.33 -0.26 -17.90
CA MET A 1 -0.58 -0.43 -19.17
C MET A 1 0.14 -1.76 -19.13
N LYS A 2 -0.44 -2.80 -19.73
CA LYS A 2 0.19 -4.11 -19.88
C LYS A 2 0.82 -4.16 -21.27
N THR A 3 2.14 -4.29 -21.30
CA THR A 3 2.95 -4.45 -22.51
C THR A 3 2.72 -5.84 -23.11
N CYS A 4 2.13 -5.92 -24.29
CA CYS A 4 2.19 -7.14 -25.11
C CYS A 4 3.53 -7.13 -25.87
N GLY A 5 4.52 -7.77 -25.27
CA GLY A 5 5.72 -8.23 -25.96
C GLY A 5 5.52 -9.62 -26.57
N ASN A 6 6.43 -9.97 -27.48
CA ASN A 6 6.59 -11.25 -28.18
C ASN A 6 5.77 -11.46 -29.47
N CYS A 7 6.18 -10.78 -30.55
CA CYS A 7 6.23 -11.43 -31.86
C CYS A 7 7.58 -12.15 -31.97
N SER A 8 7.58 -13.43 -31.63
CA SER A 8 8.71 -14.33 -31.80
C SER A 8 9.16 -14.34 -33.26
N SER A 9 10.41 -13.95 -33.49
CA SER A 9 11.10 -14.09 -34.76
C SER A 9 11.29 -15.57 -35.10
N ASN A 10 10.29 -16.19 -35.71
CA ASN A 10 10.47 -17.48 -36.36
C ASN A 10 11.31 -17.25 -37.63
N ARG A 11 12.65 -17.25 -37.47
CA ARG A 11 13.55 -17.58 -38.57
C ARG A 11 13.19 -18.98 -39.01
N SER A 12 12.47 -19.10 -40.12
CA SER A 12 12.27 -20.37 -40.78
C SER A 12 13.64 -21.04 -40.99
N PRO A 13 13.79 -22.33 -40.68
CA PRO A 13 15.03 -23.05 -40.95
C PRO A 13 15.37 -22.90 -42.42
N LYS A 14 16.63 -22.59 -42.75
CA LYS A 14 17.11 -22.62 -44.14
C LYS A 14 16.82 -24.02 -44.68
N LEU A 15 15.80 -24.14 -45.54
CA LEU A 15 15.52 -25.33 -46.31
C LEU A 15 16.83 -25.73 -47.00
N LYS A 16 17.33 -26.93 -46.68
CA LYS A 16 18.46 -27.54 -47.38
C LYS A 16 18.16 -27.47 -48.87
N LYS A 17 19.09 -26.94 -49.66
CA LYS A 17 19.00 -26.93 -51.13
C LYS A 17 18.73 -28.37 -51.58
N SER A 18 17.49 -28.66 -51.98
CA SER A 18 17.21 -29.89 -52.70
C SER A 18 17.90 -29.76 -54.05
N SER A 19 18.92 -30.59 -54.23
CA SER A 19 19.71 -30.77 -55.44
C SER A 19 18.80 -30.92 -56.66
N ALA A 20 18.61 -29.83 -57.40
CA ALA A 20 17.95 -29.84 -58.71
C ALA A 20 18.85 -29.22 -59.79
N ASP A 21 20.16 -29.20 -59.56
CA ASP A 21 21.17 -28.96 -60.58
C ASP A 21 21.69 -30.34 -61.02
N HIS A 22 20.93 -31.05 -61.87
CA HIS A 22 21.46 -32.20 -62.61
C HIS A 22 21.91 -31.72 -63.99
N ASP A 23 23.00 -32.30 -64.52
CA ASP A 23 23.55 -31.87 -65.80
C ASP A 23 22.55 -32.18 -66.93
N PRO A 24 22.44 -31.33 -67.98
CA PRO A 24 21.48 -31.50 -69.09
C PRO A 24 21.50 -32.84 -69.82
N LYS A 25 22.54 -33.65 -69.58
CA LYS A 25 22.71 -35.01 -70.13
C LYS A 25 21.91 -36.06 -69.35
N ASP A 26 21.56 -35.78 -68.10
CA ASP A 26 20.91 -36.72 -67.18
C ASP A 26 19.38 -36.54 -67.12
N CYS A 27 18.80 -35.67 -67.97
CA CYS A 27 17.36 -35.44 -68.01
C CYS A 27 16.70 -35.75 -69.35
N GLY A 28 15.77 -36.70 -69.34
CA GLY A 28 14.93 -37.06 -70.49
C GLY A 28 13.66 -36.22 -70.65
N HIS A 29 13.34 -35.30 -69.73
CA HIS A 29 12.07 -34.57 -69.75
C HIS A 29 12.17 -33.28 -70.60
N ARG A 30 11.75 -33.40 -71.86
CA ARG A 30 11.68 -32.29 -72.84
C ARG A 30 10.23 -31.94 -73.15
N LEU A 31 9.91 -30.64 -73.20
CA LEU A 31 8.62 -30.12 -73.69
C LEU A 31 8.88 -29.06 -74.74
N LYS A 32 8.24 -29.15 -75.92
CA LYS A 32 8.47 -28.25 -77.07
C LYS A 32 9.98 -28.02 -77.34
N SER A 33 10.75 -29.10 -77.32
CA SER A 33 12.20 -29.11 -77.59
C SER A 33 13.11 -28.43 -76.55
N ARG A 34 12.57 -27.98 -75.40
CA ARG A 34 13.33 -27.34 -74.30
C ARG A 34 13.30 -28.21 -73.03
N LEU A 35 14.37 -28.12 -72.23
CA LEU A 35 14.48 -28.83 -70.94
C LEU A 35 13.65 -28.11 -69.88
N ILE A 36 12.81 -28.86 -69.15
CA ILE A 36 11.81 -28.31 -68.23
C ILE A 36 12.43 -27.74 -66.94
N HIS A 37 13.62 -28.20 -66.55
CA HIS A 37 14.33 -27.84 -65.31
C HIS A 37 15.45 -26.81 -65.53
N GLN A 38 15.56 -26.21 -66.73
CA GLN A 38 16.60 -25.23 -67.00
C GLN A 38 16.23 -23.88 -66.38
N ARG A 39 16.71 -23.63 -65.16
CA ARG A 39 16.57 -22.33 -64.51
C ARG A 39 17.56 -21.35 -65.15
N PRO A 40 17.11 -20.17 -65.61
CA PRO A 40 18.05 -19.14 -66.06
C PRO A 40 18.98 -18.78 -64.90
N LYS A 41 20.28 -18.61 -65.20
CA LYS A 41 21.30 -18.29 -64.19
C LYS A 41 21.08 -16.88 -63.61
N LYS A 42 20.41 -16.00 -64.35
CA LYS A 42 20.02 -14.66 -63.91
C LYS A 42 18.53 -14.41 -64.16
N PRO A 43 17.79 -13.73 -63.25
CA PRO A 43 16.37 -13.38 -63.44
C PRO A 43 16.06 -12.53 -64.68
N THR A 44 17.09 -11.89 -65.24
CA THR A 44 17.06 -11.02 -66.41
C THR A 44 17.35 -11.74 -67.73
N GLU A 45 17.82 -13.00 -67.69
CA GLU A 45 18.06 -13.77 -68.91
C GLU A 45 16.72 -13.99 -69.63
N SER A 46 16.70 -13.71 -70.95
CA SER A 46 15.56 -13.87 -71.87
C SER A 46 14.41 -12.84 -71.77
N LYS A 47 14.54 -11.77 -70.98
CA LYS A 47 13.49 -10.73 -70.85
C LYS A 47 13.93 -9.38 -71.38
N ASP A 48 12.99 -8.62 -71.92
CA ASP A 48 13.23 -7.25 -72.36
C ASP A 48 13.38 -6.32 -71.15
N LEU A 49 14.53 -5.65 -71.09
CA LEU A 49 14.89 -4.70 -70.05
C LEU A 49 14.79 -3.28 -70.62
N VAL A 50 14.08 -2.42 -69.90
CA VAL A 50 14.06 -0.98 -70.17
C VAL A 50 14.87 -0.30 -69.09
N ILE A 51 15.94 0.38 -69.51
CA ILE A 51 16.78 1.16 -68.62
C ILE A 51 16.07 2.49 -68.35
N VAL A 52 15.71 2.74 -67.10
CA VAL A 52 15.11 4.01 -66.67
C VAL A 52 16.16 4.82 -65.91
N TYR A 53 16.45 6.01 -66.43
CA TYR A 53 17.35 6.97 -65.81
C TYR A 53 16.54 7.88 -64.87
N HIS A 54 16.81 7.81 -63.57
CA HIS A 54 16.40 8.82 -62.61
C HIS A 54 17.64 9.50 -62.03
N ASN A 55 17.51 10.76 -61.60
CA ASN A 55 18.55 11.77 -61.32
C ASN A 55 19.86 11.31 -60.65
N ASP A 56 19.92 10.16 -59.98
CA ASP A 56 21.16 9.61 -59.40
C ASP A 56 21.29 8.07 -59.44
N GLN A 57 20.37 7.35 -60.10
CA GLN A 57 20.44 5.88 -60.23
C GLN A 57 19.88 5.41 -61.57
N VAL A 58 20.64 4.55 -62.23
CA VAL A 58 20.20 3.81 -63.41
C VAL A 58 19.62 2.47 -62.94
N ARG A 59 18.34 2.22 -63.24
CA ARG A 59 17.67 0.96 -62.90
C ARG A 59 17.18 0.26 -64.16
N ASP A 60 17.47 -1.03 -64.25
CA ASP A 60 16.92 -1.91 -65.28
C ASP A 60 15.56 -2.41 -64.81
N LEU A 61 14.48 -1.93 -65.43
CA LEU A 61 13.13 -2.43 -65.19
C LEU A 61 12.80 -3.54 -66.20
N ILE A 62 12.33 -4.67 -65.68
CA ILE A 62 11.83 -5.78 -66.50
C ILE A 62 10.44 -5.42 -67.00
N VAL A 63 10.24 -5.38 -68.32
CA VAL A 63 8.92 -5.14 -68.91
C VAL A 63 8.07 -6.41 -68.77
N PRO A 64 6.86 -6.33 -68.18
CA PRO A 64 5.96 -7.47 -68.15
C PRO A 64 5.54 -7.86 -69.57
N GLU A 65 5.87 -9.07 -70.00
CA GLU A 65 5.40 -9.60 -71.29
C GLU A 65 3.88 -9.81 -71.28
N ARG A 66 3.21 -9.45 -72.38
CA ARG A 66 1.74 -9.66 -72.53
C ARG A 66 1.38 -11.13 -72.78
N ASN A 67 2.34 -11.94 -73.20
CA ASN A 67 2.16 -13.37 -73.38
C ASN A 67 2.56 -14.07 -72.08
N PRO A 68 1.74 -15.02 -71.57
CA PRO A 68 2.13 -15.79 -70.41
C PRO A 68 3.42 -16.54 -70.73
N THR A 69 4.44 -16.38 -69.88
CA THR A 69 5.64 -17.19 -70.00
C THR A 69 5.25 -18.65 -69.69
N ASP A 70 5.12 -19.47 -70.73
CA ASP A 70 4.79 -20.90 -70.67
C ASP A 70 5.96 -21.70 -70.05
N LEU A 71 6.28 -21.44 -68.79
CA LEU A 71 7.13 -22.33 -67.99
C LEU A 71 6.26 -23.48 -67.50
N ALA A 72 6.30 -24.59 -68.22
CA ALA A 72 5.65 -25.81 -67.77
C ALA A 72 6.30 -26.31 -66.47
N GLY A 73 5.55 -26.33 -65.38
CA GLY A 73 5.94 -26.95 -64.12
C GLY A 73 5.11 -28.20 -63.86
N ILE A 74 5.70 -29.24 -63.27
CA ILE A 74 4.98 -30.41 -62.80
C ILE A 74 4.56 -30.15 -61.35
N TRP A 75 3.24 -30.06 -61.11
CA TRP A 75 2.68 -29.77 -59.80
C TRP A 75 1.82 -30.93 -59.28
N PRO A 76 1.83 -31.20 -57.96
CA PRO A 76 0.84 -32.07 -57.33
C PRO A 76 -0.58 -31.49 -57.46
N LYS A 77 -1.58 -32.36 -57.63
CA LYS A 77 -3.00 -31.95 -57.76
C LYS A 77 -3.53 -31.12 -56.57
N SER A 78 -3.04 -31.38 -55.36
CA SER A 78 -3.41 -30.62 -54.15
C SER A 78 -2.98 -29.15 -54.23
N GLU A 79 -1.74 -28.91 -54.66
CA GLU A 79 -1.18 -27.57 -54.85
C GLU A 79 -1.87 -26.83 -55.99
N PHE A 80 -2.18 -27.55 -57.08
CA PHE A 80 -2.96 -26.99 -58.20
C PHE A 80 -4.32 -26.48 -57.75
N ASN A 81 -5.07 -27.29 -56.99
CA ASN A 81 -6.39 -26.89 -56.49
C ASN A 81 -6.30 -25.72 -55.49
N ARG A 82 -5.24 -25.65 -54.66
CA ARG A 82 -5.00 -24.50 -53.78
C ARG A 82 -4.79 -23.22 -54.59
N LEU A 83 -3.90 -23.28 -55.58
CA LEU A 83 -3.59 -22.15 -56.45
C LEU A 83 -4.81 -21.73 -57.27
N GLN A 84 -5.60 -22.68 -57.78
CA GLN A 84 -6.84 -22.40 -58.52
C GLN A 84 -7.88 -21.67 -57.66
N LYS A 85 -7.99 -22.02 -56.37
CA LYS A 85 -8.87 -21.32 -55.43
C LYS A 85 -8.35 -19.92 -55.10
N GLN A 86 -7.02 -19.75 -54.98
CA GLN A 86 -6.39 -18.45 -54.70
C GLN A 86 -6.36 -17.53 -55.93
N SER A 87 -6.34 -18.08 -57.14
CA SER A 87 -6.31 -17.32 -58.39
C SER A 87 -7.66 -16.74 -58.79
N ARG A 88 -8.75 -17.14 -58.12
CA ARG A 88 -10.07 -16.53 -58.36
C ARG A 88 -10.03 -15.07 -57.92
N VAL A 89 -10.00 -14.15 -58.88
CA VAL A 89 -10.09 -12.72 -58.64
C VAL A 89 -11.53 -12.39 -58.26
N ILE A 90 -11.75 -12.11 -56.98
CA ILE A 90 -13.06 -11.71 -56.45
C ILE A 90 -13.44 -10.36 -57.06
N THR A 91 -14.63 -10.28 -57.64
CA THR A 91 -15.14 -9.04 -58.24
C THR A 91 -15.49 -8.00 -57.17
N LEU A 92 -15.61 -6.73 -57.55
CA LEU A 92 -15.98 -5.67 -56.58
C LEU A 92 -17.34 -5.93 -55.92
N GLU A 93 -18.27 -6.54 -56.64
CA GLU A 93 -19.61 -6.88 -56.15
C GLU A 93 -19.56 -8.02 -55.13
N GLU A 94 -18.80 -9.08 -55.40
CA GLU A 94 -18.60 -10.20 -54.47
C GLU A 94 -17.92 -9.74 -53.17
N LYS A 95 -16.95 -8.81 -53.25
CA LYS A 95 -16.33 -8.21 -52.05
C LYS A 95 -17.33 -7.41 -51.23
N LYS A 96 -18.19 -6.61 -51.87
CA LYS A 96 -19.23 -5.83 -51.19
C LYS A 96 -20.26 -6.76 -50.52
N ALA A 97 -20.68 -7.82 -51.20
CA ALA A 97 -21.59 -8.82 -50.65
C ALA A 97 -20.98 -9.52 -49.42
N MET A 98 -19.70 -9.90 -49.49
CA MET A 98 -18.99 -10.51 -48.35
C MET A 98 -18.86 -9.55 -47.16
N ILE A 99 -18.59 -8.27 -47.41
CA ILE A 99 -18.54 -7.25 -46.35
C ILE A 99 -19.93 -7.06 -45.72
N ALA A 100 -20.97 -6.95 -46.53
CA ALA A 100 -22.35 -6.80 -46.04
C ALA A 100 -22.80 -8.01 -45.20
N GLU A 101 -22.42 -9.23 -45.60
CA GLU A 101 -22.71 -10.44 -44.83
C GLU A 101 -21.96 -10.46 -43.49
N MET A 102 -20.67 -10.06 -43.47
CA MET A 102 -19.90 -9.92 -42.23
C MET A 102 -20.42 -8.81 -41.31
N GLU A 103 -20.91 -7.70 -41.89
CA GLU A 103 -21.53 -6.63 -41.11
C GLU A 103 -22.85 -7.09 -40.50
N LYS A 104 -23.67 -7.83 -41.25
CA LYS A 104 -24.92 -8.40 -40.76
C LYS A 104 -24.70 -9.37 -39.60
N THR A 105 -23.77 -10.32 -39.74
CA THR A 105 -23.47 -11.27 -38.66
C THR A 105 -22.93 -10.57 -37.41
N LYS A 106 -22.08 -9.55 -37.59
CA LYS A 106 -21.59 -8.73 -36.48
C LYS A 106 -22.71 -7.96 -35.79
N GLN A 107 -23.65 -7.39 -36.55
CA GLN A 107 -24.81 -6.70 -35.99
C GLN A 107 -25.70 -7.68 -35.21
N ASP A 108 -25.94 -8.88 -35.74
CA ASP A 108 -26.70 -9.92 -35.06
C ASP A 108 -26.04 -10.34 -33.73
N GLU A 109 -24.71 -10.47 -33.69
CA GLU A 109 -23.95 -10.77 -32.48
C GLU A 109 -24.00 -9.64 -31.43
N ILE A 110 -23.88 -8.39 -31.87
CA ILE A 110 -23.98 -7.21 -31.00
C ILE A 110 -25.39 -7.14 -30.41
N HIS A 111 -26.42 -7.25 -31.26
CA HIS A 111 -27.81 -7.23 -30.83
C HIS A 111 -28.11 -8.37 -29.84
N ALA A 112 -27.61 -9.58 -30.08
CA ALA A 112 -27.75 -10.69 -29.14
C ALA A 112 -27.06 -10.41 -27.79
N SER A 113 -25.93 -9.70 -27.79
CA SER A 113 -25.23 -9.29 -26.57
C SER A 113 -25.98 -8.19 -25.80
N GLU A 114 -26.50 -7.21 -26.51
CA GLU A 114 -27.31 -6.13 -25.95
C GLU A 114 -28.60 -6.67 -25.32
N MET A 115 -29.30 -7.58 -26.02
CA MET A 115 -30.48 -8.26 -25.47
C MET A 115 -30.17 -9.05 -24.20
N ARG A 116 -29.02 -9.75 -24.12
CA ARG A 116 -28.57 -10.41 -22.89
C ARG A 116 -28.29 -9.42 -21.76
N LYS A 117 -27.61 -8.30 -22.07
CA LYS A 117 -27.29 -7.26 -21.10
C LYS A 117 -28.56 -6.59 -20.56
N GLU A 118 -29.52 -6.29 -21.44
CA GLU A 118 -30.81 -5.73 -21.05
C GLU A 118 -31.62 -6.69 -20.20
N ALA A 119 -31.66 -7.98 -20.55
CA ALA A 119 -32.36 -9.00 -19.76
C ALA A 119 -31.78 -9.08 -18.34
N LEU A 120 -30.45 -9.10 -18.21
CA LEU A 120 -29.77 -9.06 -16.91
C LEU A 120 -30.05 -7.77 -16.14
N SER A 121 -30.02 -6.62 -16.82
CA SER A 121 -30.32 -5.32 -16.19
C SER A 121 -31.75 -5.25 -15.69
N LYS A 122 -32.73 -5.73 -16.47
CA LYS A 122 -34.15 -5.79 -16.09
C LYS A 122 -34.36 -6.73 -14.90
N ALA A 123 -33.70 -7.91 -14.91
CA ALA A 123 -33.75 -8.85 -13.80
C ALA A 123 -33.10 -8.27 -12.51
N GLN A 124 -32.05 -7.45 -12.65
CA GLN A 124 -31.41 -6.80 -11.50
C GLN A 124 -32.25 -5.66 -10.92
N ILE A 125 -32.92 -4.86 -11.76
CA ILE A 125 -33.86 -3.82 -11.30
C ILE A 125 -35.05 -4.44 -10.58
N GLN A 126 -35.52 -5.62 -11.01
CA GLN A 126 -36.61 -6.35 -10.35
C GLN A 126 -36.20 -6.98 -9.01
N GLN A 127 -34.91 -7.07 -8.71
CA GLN A 127 -34.44 -7.42 -7.36
C GLN A 127 -34.41 -6.17 -6.48
N ASP A 128 -35.59 -5.62 -6.22
CA ASP A 128 -35.72 -4.67 -5.11
C ASP A 128 -35.31 -5.41 -3.83
N PRO A 129 -34.34 -4.89 -3.06
CA PRO A 129 -33.81 -5.59 -1.92
C PRO A 129 -34.93 -5.77 -0.88
N THR A 130 -35.36 -7.02 -0.71
CA THR A 130 -36.32 -7.37 0.34
C THR A 130 -35.75 -6.95 1.69
N ILE A 131 -36.56 -6.29 2.51
CA ILE A 131 -36.17 -5.82 3.84
C ILE A 131 -35.64 -7.01 4.64
N GLY A 132 -34.37 -6.94 5.06
CA GLY A 132 -33.67 -8.02 5.78
C GLY A 132 -32.80 -8.94 4.91
N SER A 133 -32.69 -8.68 3.60
CA SER A 133 -31.76 -9.40 2.74
C SER A 133 -30.29 -9.03 3.03
N LYS A 134 -29.36 -9.92 2.68
CA LYS A 134 -27.91 -9.64 2.76
C LYS A 134 -27.54 -8.40 1.95
N LEU A 135 -28.21 -8.17 0.81
CA LEU A 135 -27.98 -7.00 -0.03
C LEU A 135 -28.31 -5.70 0.72
N THR A 136 -29.45 -5.65 1.42
CA THR A 136 -29.84 -4.50 2.26
C THR A 136 -28.80 -4.21 3.35
N THR A 137 -28.21 -5.24 3.98
CA THR A 137 -27.19 -5.02 5.02
C THR A 137 -25.89 -4.44 4.46
N VAL A 138 -25.47 -4.90 3.28
CA VAL A 138 -24.26 -4.39 2.61
C VAL A 138 -24.48 -2.97 2.10
N GLU A 139 -25.66 -2.67 1.55
CA GLU A 139 -26.03 -1.31 1.13
C GLU A 139 -26.12 -0.35 2.31
N HIS A 140 -26.68 -0.80 3.44
CA HIS A 140 -26.74 0.01 4.65
C HIS A 140 -25.34 0.32 5.19
N ASP A 141 -24.46 -0.68 5.29
CA ASP A 141 -23.07 -0.47 5.72
C ASP A 141 -22.31 0.46 4.75
N ALA A 142 -22.51 0.31 3.44
CA ALA A 142 -21.95 1.21 2.44
C ALA A 142 -22.46 2.65 2.60
N LYS A 143 -23.76 2.83 2.87
CA LYS A 143 -24.35 4.15 3.17
C LYS A 143 -23.77 4.75 4.45
N CYS A 144 -23.73 3.99 5.55
CA CYS A 144 -23.15 4.48 6.80
C CYS A 144 -21.68 4.89 6.64
N LYS A 145 -20.90 4.13 5.89
CA LYS A 145 -19.50 4.51 5.56
C LYS A 145 -19.43 5.79 4.75
N SER A 146 -20.28 5.92 3.73
CA SER A 146 -20.36 7.12 2.90
C SER A 146 -20.76 8.35 3.71
N GLU A 147 -21.78 8.22 4.57
CA GLU A 147 -22.26 9.27 5.47
C GLU A 147 -21.18 9.67 6.48
N TYR A 148 -20.50 8.70 7.09
CA TYR A 148 -19.38 8.96 7.99
C TYR A 148 -18.25 9.73 7.30
N LEU A 149 -17.89 9.35 6.07
CA LEU A 149 -16.88 10.06 5.30
C LEU A 149 -17.30 11.51 4.99
N LEU A 150 -18.57 11.71 4.63
CA LEU A 150 -19.13 13.04 4.36
C LEU A 150 -19.17 13.90 5.61
N GLN A 151 -19.64 13.36 6.73
CA GLN A 151 -19.65 14.03 8.03
C GLN A 151 -18.23 14.40 8.46
N ARG A 152 -17.28 13.46 8.38
CA ARG A 152 -15.87 13.71 8.71
C ARG A 152 -15.26 14.77 7.81
N SER A 153 -15.58 14.77 6.52
CA SER A 153 -15.11 15.81 5.60
C SER A 153 -15.66 17.18 6.01
N HIS A 154 -16.92 17.26 6.42
CA HIS A 154 -17.53 18.50 6.90
C HIS A 154 -16.92 18.97 8.22
N GLU A 155 -16.66 18.05 9.16
CA GLU A 155 -15.96 18.35 10.42
C GLU A 155 -14.56 18.92 10.16
N LEU A 156 -13.79 18.31 9.26
CA LEU A 156 -12.45 18.81 8.89
C LEU A 156 -12.49 20.19 8.26
N LEU A 157 -13.50 20.49 7.42
CA LEU A 157 -13.69 21.82 6.86
C LEU A 157 -14.03 22.85 7.94
N ASN A 158 -14.90 22.49 8.89
CA ASN A 158 -15.25 23.37 10.00
C ASN A 158 -14.05 23.60 10.94
N GLU A 159 -13.24 22.59 11.22
CA GLU A 159 -12.00 22.72 12.01
C GLU A 159 -10.97 23.65 11.35
N GLN A 160 -10.99 23.76 10.03
CA GLN A 160 -10.13 24.68 9.30
C GLN A 160 -10.57 26.15 9.41
N ASP A 161 -11.82 26.44 9.78
CA ASP A 161 -12.29 27.80 10.02
C ASP A 161 -11.51 28.43 11.20
N ASP A 162 -10.93 29.60 10.98
CA ASP A 162 -10.12 30.30 11.97
C ASP A 162 -10.90 30.67 13.23
N ARG A 163 -12.23 30.87 13.12
CA ARG A 163 -13.10 31.09 14.28
C ARG A 163 -13.14 29.86 15.17
N VAL A 164 -13.22 28.67 14.58
CA VAL A 164 -13.23 27.39 15.30
C VAL A 164 -11.86 27.15 15.94
N LYS A 165 -10.77 27.43 15.22
CA LYS A 165 -9.41 27.37 15.80
C LYS A 165 -9.25 28.31 17.00
N ALA A 166 -9.71 29.56 16.88
CA ALA A 166 -9.65 30.53 17.98
C ALA A 166 -10.47 30.05 19.19
N ALA A 167 -11.67 29.52 18.98
CA ALA A 167 -12.47 28.92 20.04
C ALA A 167 -11.76 27.73 20.71
N ASN A 168 -11.15 26.84 19.91
CA ASN A 168 -10.36 25.71 20.43
C ASN A 168 -9.16 26.17 21.28
N CYS A 169 -8.48 27.24 20.89
CA CYS A 169 -7.41 27.84 21.68
C CYS A 169 -7.92 28.37 23.04
N ILE A 170 -9.07 29.04 23.06
CA ILE A 170 -9.69 29.53 24.30
C ILE A 170 -10.10 28.37 25.20
N ILE A 171 -10.71 27.32 24.64
CA ILE A 171 -11.08 26.11 25.37
C ILE A 171 -9.84 25.47 26.01
N LEU A 172 -8.75 25.33 25.24
CA LEU A 172 -7.50 24.76 25.74
C LEU A 172 -6.90 25.60 26.88
N ALA A 173 -6.83 26.92 26.69
CA ALA A 173 -6.34 27.84 27.73
C ALA A 173 -7.17 27.75 29.01
N THR A 174 -8.49 27.62 28.87
CA THR A 174 -9.43 27.48 30.00
C THR A 174 -9.23 26.15 30.72
N LYS A 175 -9.03 25.04 30.00
CA LYS A 175 -8.69 23.73 30.57
C LYS A 175 -7.39 23.81 31.38
N CYS A 176 -6.35 24.40 30.79
CA CYS A 176 -5.06 24.58 31.48
C CYS A 176 -5.20 25.44 32.74
N ARG A 177 -6.01 26.52 32.69
CA ARG A 177 -6.27 27.37 33.86
C ARG A 177 -7.01 26.61 34.96
N ALA A 178 -8.01 25.81 34.60
CA ALA A 178 -8.76 25.01 35.56
C ALA A 178 -7.85 24.01 36.30
N ILE A 179 -7.00 23.28 35.56
CA ILE A 179 -6.03 22.34 36.14
C ILE A 179 -5.03 23.08 37.04
N ARG A 180 -4.48 24.20 36.58
CA ARG A 180 -3.55 25.01 37.38
C ARG A 180 -4.18 25.49 38.68
N ASN A 181 -5.43 25.97 38.63
CA ASN A 181 -6.14 26.41 39.82
C ASN A 181 -6.33 25.25 40.81
N ALA A 182 -6.71 24.07 40.32
CA ALA A 182 -6.83 22.88 41.16
C ALA A 182 -5.49 22.52 41.82
N GLN A 183 -4.39 22.55 41.07
CA GLN A 183 -3.03 22.29 41.60
C GLN A 183 -2.59 23.34 42.63
N ILE A 184 -2.93 24.61 42.43
CA ILE A 184 -2.63 25.67 43.40
C ILE A 184 -3.39 25.40 44.70
N MET A 185 -4.69 25.10 44.61
CA MET A 185 -5.51 24.77 45.78
C MET A 185 -4.98 23.54 46.53
N GLU A 186 -4.58 22.49 45.81
CA GLU A 186 -3.96 21.30 46.38
C GLU A 186 -2.66 21.62 47.11
N LYS A 187 -1.78 22.41 46.47
CA LYS A 187 -0.49 22.83 47.07
C LYS A 187 -0.71 23.65 48.33
N GLU A 188 -1.70 24.56 48.34
CA GLU A 188 -2.05 25.33 49.52
C GLU A 188 -2.59 24.45 50.64
N LEU A 189 -3.43 23.46 50.32
CA LEU A 189 -3.94 22.49 51.28
C LEU A 189 -2.80 21.67 51.92
N ILE A 190 -1.90 21.13 51.09
CA ILE A 190 -0.72 20.38 51.57
C ILE A 190 0.14 21.27 52.48
N LYS A 191 0.38 22.52 52.10
CA LYS A 191 1.15 23.46 52.92
C LYS A 191 0.50 23.71 54.28
N LYS A 192 -0.83 23.86 54.32
CA LYS A 192 -1.59 24.01 55.58
C LYS A 192 -1.47 22.77 56.46
N GLN A 193 -1.65 21.58 55.88
CA GLN A 193 -1.53 20.31 56.59
C GLN A 193 -0.11 20.12 57.15
N LEU A 194 0.93 20.40 56.35
CA LEU A 194 2.32 20.32 56.77
C LEU A 194 2.62 21.29 57.92
N GLN A 195 2.11 22.52 57.86
CA GLN A 195 2.28 23.50 58.93
C GLN A 195 1.58 23.05 60.21
N GLN A 196 0.37 22.49 60.12
CA GLN A 196 -0.35 21.96 61.26
C GLN A 196 0.40 20.80 61.92
N GLU A 197 0.93 19.89 61.11
CA GLU A 197 1.69 18.74 61.61
C GLU A 197 3.03 19.16 62.22
N SER A 198 3.75 20.11 61.62
CA SER A 198 4.95 20.70 62.22
C SER A 198 4.65 21.30 63.59
N ARG A 199 3.58 22.10 63.72
CA ARG A 199 3.19 22.67 65.03
C ARG A 199 2.85 21.59 66.06
N ARG A 200 2.21 20.49 65.62
CA ARG A 200 1.92 19.34 66.48
C ARG A 200 3.20 18.68 67.00
N LEU A 201 4.18 18.45 66.11
CA LEU A 201 5.48 17.88 66.44
C LEU A 201 6.31 18.81 67.36
N ASP A 202 6.34 20.10 67.07
CA ASP A 202 7.02 21.10 67.90
C ASP A 202 6.44 21.12 69.33
N GLY A 203 5.11 21.03 69.45
CA GLY A 203 4.45 20.91 70.75
C GLY A 203 4.85 19.65 71.50
N MET A 204 4.92 18.49 70.82
CA MET A 204 5.39 17.24 71.43
C MET A 204 6.86 17.31 71.86
N MET A 205 7.72 17.92 71.04
CA MET A 205 9.15 18.07 71.35
C MET A 205 9.37 19.00 72.55
N GLU A 206 8.62 20.12 72.63
CA GLU A 206 8.72 21.02 73.78
C GLU A 206 8.21 20.38 75.07
N GLN A 207 7.11 19.60 75.01
CA GLN A 207 6.65 18.81 76.16
C GLN A 207 7.72 17.80 76.60
N ALA A 208 8.31 17.07 75.67
CA ALA A 208 9.40 16.14 75.99
C ALA A 208 10.62 16.85 76.61
N ARG A 209 10.96 18.05 76.12
CA ARG A 209 12.03 18.89 76.68
C ARG A 209 11.72 19.32 78.12
N GLN A 210 10.50 19.79 78.38
CA GLN A 210 10.06 20.19 79.73
C GLN A 210 10.04 19.01 80.70
N ASP A 211 9.58 17.84 80.24
CA ASP A 211 9.57 16.64 81.07
C ASP A 211 10.98 16.13 81.38
N ALA A 212 11.92 16.24 80.44
CA ALA A 212 13.32 15.95 80.69
C ALA A 212 13.90 16.89 81.75
N LEU A 213 13.69 18.20 81.64
CA LEU A 213 14.13 19.18 82.64
C LEU A 213 13.54 18.89 84.02
N LYS A 214 12.23 18.64 84.12
CA LYS A 214 11.58 18.27 85.39
C LYS A 214 12.17 16.99 85.99
N LYS A 215 12.53 16.00 85.16
CA LYS A 215 13.17 14.76 85.63
C LYS A 215 14.57 15.02 86.17
N ASP A 216 15.34 15.88 85.50
CA ASP A 216 16.69 16.26 85.93
C ASP A 216 16.66 17.11 87.21
N GLU A 217 15.73 18.07 87.33
CA GLU A 217 15.49 18.83 88.56
C GLU A 217 15.13 17.91 89.74
N LYS A 218 14.21 16.97 89.54
CA LYS A 218 13.86 15.96 90.56
C LYS A 218 15.08 15.11 90.95
N ARG A 219 15.93 14.74 89.99
CA ARG A 219 17.15 13.98 90.27
C ARG A 219 18.13 14.81 91.11
N ALA A 220 18.35 16.08 90.74
CA ALA A 220 19.21 17.00 91.48
C ALA A 220 18.72 17.23 92.91
N GLN A 221 17.40 17.41 93.11
CA GLN A 221 16.80 17.55 94.46
C GLN A 221 17.00 16.28 95.30
N LEU A 222 16.82 15.10 94.71
CA LEU A 222 17.06 13.83 95.40
C LEU A 222 18.53 13.66 95.77
N GLU A 223 19.46 14.05 94.89
CA GLU A 223 20.89 14.05 95.15
C GLU A 223 21.26 15.02 96.28
N GLU A 224 20.72 16.24 96.26
CA GLU A 224 20.93 17.24 97.32
C GLU A 224 20.40 16.73 98.67
N GLN A 225 19.21 16.13 98.71
CA GLN A 225 18.66 15.52 99.92
C GLN A 225 19.53 14.35 100.42
N LYS A 226 20.03 13.50 99.51
CA LYS A 226 20.96 12.42 99.87
C LYS A 226 22.27 12.96 100.43
N ILE A 227 22.85 14.01 99.83
CA ILE A 227 24.08 14.64 100.30
C ILE A 227 23.86 15.24 101.69
N LYS A 228 22.79 16.02 101.89
CA LYS A 228 22.43 16.59 103.20
C LYS A 228 22.20 15.51 104.25
N GLY A 229 21.43 14.47 103.92
CA GLY A 229 21.18 13.33 104.82
C GLY A 229 22.46 12.57 105.18
N ASN A 230 23.33 12.31 104.20
CA ASN A 230 24.62 11.67 104.43
C ASN A 230 25.54 12.55 105.29
N PHE A 231 25.57 13.86 105.04
CA PHE A 231 26.32 14.80 105.87
C PHE A 231 25.85 14.80 107.33
N ILE A 232 24.53 14.79 107.56
CA ILE A 232 23.96 14.68 108.92
C ILE A 232 24.35 13.35 109.58
N LEU A 233 24.29 12.22 108.85
CA LEU A 233 24.68 10.91 109.39
C LEU A 233 26.16 10.86 109.76
N VAL A 234 27.03 11.39 108.90
CA VAL A 234 28.48 11.49 109.17
C VAL A 234 28.73 12.39 110.38
N TYR A 235 28.06 13.55 110.46
CA TYR A 235 28.19 14.47 111.59
C TYR A 235 27.70 13.84 112.89
N MET A 236 26.56 13.15 112.88
CA MET A 236 26.08 12.43 114.06
C MET A 236 27.04 11.34 114.49
N LYS A 237 27.59 10.53 113.58
CA LYS A 237 28.63 9.54 113.91
C LYS A 237 29.86 10.19 114.54
N TYR A 238 30.31 11.33 114.02
CA TYR A 238 31.42 12.08 114.58
C TYR A 238 31.11 12.58 115.99
N VAL A 239 29.94 13.17 116.22
CA VAL A 239 29.52 13.64 117.56
C VAL A 239 29.41 12.48 118.55
N PHE A 240 28.76 11.36 118.17
CA PHE A 240 28.66 10.17 119.03
C PHE A 240 30.05 9.60 119.40
N ALA A 241 30.98 9.53 118.44
CA ALA A 241 32.34 9.08 118.72
C ALA A 241 33.11 10.00 119.68
N ASN A 242 32.82 11.31 119.68
CA ASN A 242 33.42 12.26 120.62
C ASN A 242 32.74 12.25 122.00
N THR A 243 31.43 11.94 122.08
CA THR A 243 30.74 11.80 123.38
C THR A 243 31.13 10.52 124.11
N ASP A 244 31.47 9.45 123.38
CA ASP A 244 31.94 8.19 123.97
C ASP A 244 33.37 8.29 124.53
N SER A 245 34.14 9.32 124.14
CA SER A 245 35.50 9.58 124.67
C SER A 245 35.54 10.46 125.92
N ASP A 246 34.42 11.10 126.28
CA ASP A 246 34.31 11.94 127.49
C ASP A 246 33.75 11.17 128.72
N THR A 247 33.41 9.89 128.58
CA THR A 247 32.88 9.02 129.66
C THR A 247 33.91 8.16 130.40
N ASP A 248 35.20 8.29 130.07
CA ASP A 248 36.28 7.57 130.74
C ASP A 248 37.23 8.54 131.48
N HIS A 249 36.74 9.30 132.46
CA HIS A 249 37.54 9.96 133.51
C HIS A 249 36.87 9.83 134.88
#